data_AF-A0A1Y3W349-F1
#
_entry.id   AF-A0A1Y3W349-F1
#
_cell.length_a   1.000
_cell.length_b   1.000
_cell.length_c   1.000
_cell.angle_alpha   90.00
_cell.angle_beta   90.00
_cell.angle_gamma   90.00
#
_symmetry.space_group_name_H-M   'P 1'
#
loop_
_entity.id
_entity.type
_entity.pdbx_description
1 polymer ?
#
loop_
_entity_poly.entity_id
_entity_poly.type
_entity_poly.pdbx_seq_one_letter_code
_entity_poly.pdbx_strand_id
1 'polypeptide(L)'
;STGLITRFTTADKNTKMADYIRIQNLSVPDLLMLIVDLYYSDVKINAKQSLSPNSINDNLHSLQELWKSKYQKQDIIGEDDIRDIQEYMVEVIGVGASSVLNSDFFDVVADNIKYVSMDHWVDVFELLWNKNGHFCKIFTTLIKEYQKIGFRTEVYVPFDAILREKGTLLQVQWL
;
A
#
# COMPACT_ATOMS: atom_id res chain seq x y z
N SER A 1 -16.74 -5.01 -7.82
CA SER A 1 -15.80 -4.42 -8.77
C SER A 1 -15.56 -2.99 -8.37
N THR A 2 -14.47 -2.76 -7.61
CA THR A 2 -14.05 -1.43 -7.16
C THR A 2 -13.16 -0.89 -8.26
N GLY A 3 -13.67 0.03 -9.08
CA GLY A 3 -12.90 0.64 -10.16
C GLY A 3 -11.91 1.65 -9.59
N LEU A 4 -10.61 1.43 -9.80
CA LEU A 4 -9.59 2.46 -9.61
C LEU A 4 -9.79 3.57 -10.65
N ILE A 5 -10.25 4.74 -10.20
CA ILE A 5 -10.41 5.93 -11.05
C ILE A 5 -9.24 6.87 -10.78
N THR A 6 -8.28 6.94 -11.71
CA THR A 6 -7.28 8.02 -11.71
C THR A 6 -7.91 9.27 -12.31
N ARG A 7 -8.03 10.35 -11.51
CA ARG A 7 -8.59 11.63 -11.96
C ARG A 7 -7.46 12.51 -12.51
N PHE A 8 -7.62 12.96 -13.75
CA PHE A 8 -6.75 13.96 -14.39
C PHE A 8 -7.42 15.34 -14.34
N THR A 9 -6.67 16.39 -14.01
CA THR A 9 -7.18 17.76 -14.02
C THR A 9 -6.49 18.57 -15.11
N THR A 10 -7.27 19.17 -16.01
CA THR A 10 -6.77 20.00 -17.13
C THR A 10 -6.85 21.51 -16.87
N ALA A 11 -7.56 21.93 -15.82
CA ALA A 11 -7.70 23.33 -15.43
C ALA A 11 -6.85 23.61 -14.18
N ASP A 12 -5.53 23.78 -14.36
CA ASP A 12 -4.64 24.18 -13.28
C ASP A 12 -4.32 25.68 -13.37
N LYS A 13 -4.29 26.38 -12.23
CA LYS A 13 -3.90 27.81 -12.15
C LYS A 13 -2.39 27.99 -12.21
N ASN A 14 -1.64 26.90 -12.28
CA ASN A 14 -0.19 26.87 -12.35
C ASN A 14 0.29 27.20 -13.77
N THR A 15 0.45 28.49 -14.07
CA THR A 15 0.86 28.98 -15.40
C THR A 15 2.21 28.45 -15.88
N LYS A 16 3.08 27.97 -14.98
CA LYS A 16 4.36 27.36 -15.33
C LYS A 16 4.25 25.91 -15.83
N MET A 17 3.13 25.24 -15.54
CA MET A 17 2.90 23.83 -15.88
C MET A 17 1.72 23.67 -16.85
N ALA A 18 1.41 24.72 -17.62
CA ALA A 18 0.23 24.77 -18.51
C ALA A 18 0.21 23.64 -19.57
N ASP A 19 1.38 23.17 -20.00
CA ASP A 19 1.52 22.09 -20.99
C ASP A 19 1.63 20.68 -20.36
N TYR A 20 1.49 20.59 -19.03
CA TYR A 20 1.61 19.35 -18.28
C TYR A 20 0.26 18.94 -17.68
N ILE A 21 0.04 17.64 -17.56
CA ILE A 21 -1.10 17.09 -16.86
C ILE A 21 -0.73 16.83 -15.40
N ARG A 22 -1.55 17.39 -14.50
CA ARG A 22 -1.50 17.07 -13.08
C ARG A 22 -2.15 15.69 -12.84
N ILE A 23 -1.37 14.78 -12.27
CA ILE A 23 -1.79 13.46 -11.83
C ILE A 23 -1.77 13.42 -10.30
N GLN A 24 -2.86 12.90 -9.72
CA GLN A 24 -2.94 12.55 -8.31
C GLN A 24 -2.72 11.04 -8.17
N ASN A 25 -1.59 10.66 -7.59
CA ASN A 25 -1.25 9.29 -7.25
C ASN A 25 -1.78 8.94 -5.85
N LEU A 26 -2.04 7.66 -5.63
CA LEU A 26 -2.33 7.12 -4.29
C LEU A 26 -1.15 7.34 -3.36
N SER A 27 -1.39 7.64 -2.09
CA SER A 27 -0.35 7.60 -1.06
C SER A 27 0.09 6.16 -0.76
N VAL A 28 1.18 5.97 -0.01
CA VAL A 28 1.59 4.61 0.39
C VAL A 28 0.55 3.92 1.29
N PRO A 29 -0.08 4.60 2.27
CA PRO A 29 -1.22 4.05 3.01
C PRO A 29 -2.38 3.64 2.10
N ASP A 30 -2.73 4.46 1.10
CA ASP A 30 -3.77 4.12 0.12
C ASP A 30 -3.41 2.86 -0.69
N LEU A 31 -2.14 2.70 -1.08
CA LEU A 31 -1.67 1.50 -1.76
C LEU A 31 -1.77 0.26 -0.85
N LEU A 32 -1.44 0.38 0.42
CA LEU A 32 -1.58 -0.71 1.39
C LEU A 32 -3.05 -1.12 1.53
N MET A 33 -3.96 -0.15 1.75
CA MET A 33 -5.40 -0.43 1.83
C MET A 33 -5.93 -1.11 0.57
N LEU A 34 -5.51 -0.63 -0.62
CA LEU A 34 -5.88 -1.25 -1.90
C LEU A 34 -5.41 -2.71 -1.99
N ILE A 35 -4.15 -2.99 -1.65
CA ILE A 35 -3.57 -4.34 -1.73
C ILE A 35 -4.24 -5.28 -0.74
N VAL A 36 -4.53 -4.79 0.47
CA VAL A 36 -5.25 -5.51 1.51
C VAL A 36 -6.68 -5.82 1.05
N ASP A 37 -7.41 -4.83 0.50
CA ASP A 37 -8.75 -5.05 -0.06
C ASP A 37 -8.73 -6.12 -1.16
N LEU A 38 -7.82 -6.00 -2.13
CA LEU A 38 -7.66 -6.99 -3.20
C LEU A 38 -7.36 -8.39 -2.64
N TYR A 39 -6.53 -8.50 -1.60
CA TYR A 39 -6.21 -9.77 -1.00
C TYR A 39 -7.42 -10.43 -0.34
N TYR A 40 -8.16 -9.69 0.49
CA TYR A 40 -9.29 -10.26 1.24
C TYR A 40 -10.58 -10.38 0.41
N SER A 41 -10.78 -9.53 -0.59
CA SER A 41 -11.98 -9.49 -1.41
C SER A 41 -11.90 -10.42 -2.62
N ASP A 42 -10.73 -10.56 -3.27
CA ASP A 42 -10.61 -11.30 -4.55
C ASP A 42 -9.86 -12.65 -4.45
N VAL A 43 -9.17 -12.92 -3.34
CA VAL A 43 -8.41 -14.18 -3.18
C VAL A 43 -9.17 -15.18 -2.33
N LYS A 44 -9.23 -16.44 -2.79
CA LYS A 44 -9.69 -17.55 -1.95
C LYS A 44 -8.63 -17.93 -0.92
N ILE A 45 -8.74 -17.35 0.27
CA ILE A 45 -7.79 -17.57 1.37
C ILE A 45 -7.95 -19.00 1.93
N ASN A 46 -6.85 -19.75 1.94
CA ASN A 46 -6.80 -21.07 2.55
C ASN A 46 -6.50 -20.95 4.05
N ALA A 47 -7.51 -21.13 4.89
CA ALA A 47 -7.39 -21.02 6.34
C ALA A 47 -6.28 -21.90 6.96
N LYS A 48 -5.89 -23.02 6.33
CA LYS A 48 -4.79 -23.88 6.82
C LYS A 48 -3.40 -23.30 6.56
N GLN A 49 -3.28 -22.40 5.59
CA GLN A 49 -2.03 -21.75 5.20
C GLN A 49 -1.95 -20.31 5.71
N SER A 50 -3.05 -19.76 6.21
CA SER A 50 -3.09 -18.45 6.86
C SER A 50 -2.32 -18.46 8.17
N LEU A 51 -1.70 -17.32 8.48
CA LEU A 51 -1.05 -17.11 9.76
C LEU A 51 -2.10 -17.03 10.86
N SER A 52 -1.76 -17.61 12.02
CA SER A 52 -2.48 -17.39 13.26
C SER A 52 -2.03 -16.07 13.92
N PRO A 53 -2.83 -15.47 14.82
CA PRO A 53 -2.39 -14.30 15.59
C PRO A 53 -1.03 -14.50 16.28
N ASN A 54 -0.82 -15.64 16.94
CA ASN A 54 0.45 -15.96 17.58
C ASN A 54 1.61 -16.03 16.58
N SER A 55 1.38 -16.64 15.41
CA SER A 55 2.40 -16.68 14.36
C SER A 55 2.76 -15.29 13.84
N ILE A 56 1.78 -14.38 13.76
CA ILE A 56 2.04 -12.98 13.40
C ILE A 56 2.90 -12.32 14.48
N ASN A 57 2.58 -12.50 15.77
CA ASN A 57 3.35 -11.97 16.89
C ASN A 57 4.79 -12.51 16.91
N ASP A 58 5.00 -13.81 16.65
CA ASP A 58 6.33 -14.41 16.52
C ASP A 58 7.14 -13.78 15.38
N ASN A 59 6.48 -13.50 14.24
CA ASN A 59 7.13 -12.83 13.11
C ASN A 59 7.50 -11.38 13.47
N LEU A 60 6.61 -10.63 14.12
CA LEU A 60 6.90 -9.28 14.61
C LEU A 60 8.08 -9.28 15.58
N HIS A 61 8.15 -10.27 16.47
CA HIS A 61 9.30 -10.44 17.37
C HIS A 61 10.60 -10.66 16.59
N SER A 62 10.58 -11.46 15.52
CA SER A 62 11.76 -11.69 14.68
C SER A 62 12.23 -10.43 13.94
N LEU A 63 11.32 -9.48 13.70
CA LEU A 63 11.59 -8.23 12.99
C LEU A 63 12.05 -7.09 13.91
N GLN A 64 12.13 -7.29 15.23
CA GLN A 64 12.45 -6.25 16.21
C GLN A 64 13.75 -5.48 15.93
N GLU A 65 14.76 -6.14 15.35
CA GLU A 65 16.03 -5.51 15.00
C GLU A 65 15.85 -4.36 13.98
N LEU A 66 14.79 -4.37 13.17
CA LEU A 66 14.51 -3.31 12.20
C LEU A 66 14.24 -1.95 12.85
N TRP A 67 13.66 -1.93 14.06
CA TRP A 67 13.25 -0.72 14.79
C TRP A 67 13.92 -0.55 16.16
N LYS A 68 14.86 -1.43 16.54
CA LYS A 68 15.59 -1.38 17.81
C LYS A 68 16.40 -0.10 18.04
N SER A 69 16.99 0.44 16.97
CA SER A 69 17.79 1.68 17.06
C SER A 69 16.97 2.92 17.43
N LYS A 70 15.65 2.88 17.23
CA LYS A 70 14.72 4.01 17.43
C LYS A 70 15.15 5.32 16.73
N TYR A 71 16.02 5.23 15.72
CA TYR A 71 16.34 6.34 14.84
C TYR A 71 15.31 6.41 13.73
N GLN A 72 14.69 7.58 13.52
CA GLN A 72 13.70 7.76 12.47
C GLN A 72 14.35 7.59 11.09
N LYS A 73 13.87 6.63 10.31
CA LYS A 73 14.42 6.29 8.98
C LYS A 73 13.56 6.82 7.83
N GLN A 74 12.30 7.16 8.11
CA GLN A 74 11.33 7.61 7.10
C GLN A 74 10.22 8.45 7.75
N ASP A 75 9.49 9.21 6.93
CA ASP A 75 8.38 10.10 7.28
C ASP A 75 7.17 9.98 6.32
N ILE A 76 7.12 8.89 5.54
CA ILE A 76 6.11 8.61 4.52
C ILE A 76 4.90 7.86 5.09
N ILE A 77 5.11 6.98 6.07
CA ILE A 77 4.06 6.23 6.78
C ILE A 77 4.22 6.47 8.28
N GLY A 78 3.22 7.08 8.89
CA GLY A 78 3.15 7.41 10.31
C GLY A 78 2.28 6.47 11.13
N GLU A 79 2.14 6.79 12.41
CA GLU A 79 1.27 6.07 13.35
C GLU A 79 -0.20 6.16 12.92
N ASP A 80 -0.67 7.38 12.62
CA ASP A 80 -2.05 7.64 12.19
C ASP A 80 -2.41 6.83 10.93
N ASP A 81 -1.51 6.76 9.95
CA ASP A 81 -1.73 5.96 8.74
C ASP A 81 -1.95 4.47 9.06
N ILE A 82 -1.23 3.92 10.04
CA ILE A 82 -1.40 2.53 10.47
C ILE A 82 -2.74 2.34 11.18
N ARG A 83 -3.19 3.33 11.96
CA ARG A 83 -4.49 3.32 12.63
C ARG A 83 -5.64 3.45 11.63
N ASP A 84 -5.49 4.27 10.59
CA ASP A 84 -6.47 4.39 9.51
C ASP A 84 -6.60 3.08 8.73
N ILE A 85 -5.49 2.40 8.44
CA ILE A 85 -5.51 1.04 7.84
C ILE A 85 -6.21 0.05 8.77
N GLN A 86 -5.96 0.13 10.09
CA GLN A 86 -6.62 -0.73 11.07
C GLN A 86 -8.13 -0.53 11.06
N GLU A 87 -8.58 0.73 11.14
CA GLU A 87 -10.00 1.11 11.10
C GLU A 87 -10.65 0.60 9.82
N TYR A 88 -10.02 0.85 8.66
CA TYR A 88 -10.49 0.33 7.37
C TYR A 88 -10.64 -1.20 7.39
N MET A 89 -9.64 -1.93 7.89
CA MET A 89 -9.71 -3.39 7.96
C MET A 89 -10.82 -3.89 8.90
N VAL A 90 -11.08 -3.18 10.00
CA VAL A 90 -12.19 -3.50 10.91
C VAL A 90 -13.54 -3.27 10.23
N GLU A 91 -13.71 -2.11 9.59
CA GLU A 91 -15.00 -1.69 9.04
C GLU A 91 -15.36 -2.39 7.73
N VAL A 92 -14.39 -2.58 6.84
CA VAL A 92 -14.63 -3.07 5.46
C VAL A 92 -14.40 -4.56 5.33
N ILE A 93 -13.36 -5.10 5.97
CA ILE A 93 -12.97 -6.51 5.82
C ILE A 93 -13.53 -7.38 6.95
N GLY A 94 -13.52 -6.85 8.17
CA GLY A 94 -14.09 -7.48 9.36
C GLY A 94 -13.50 -8.86 9.64
N VAL A 95 -14.37 -9.86 9.79
CA VAL A 95 -14.00 -11.22 10.25
C VAL A 95 -12.99 -11.91 9.34
N GLY A 96 -12.93 -11.55 8.05
CA GLY A 96 -11.92 -12.11 7.13
C GLY A 96 -10.49 -11.84 7.58
N ALA A 97 -10.24 -10.73 8.27
CA ALA A 97 -8.94 -10.32 8.77
C ALA A 97 -8.71 -10.62 10.25
N SER A 98 -9.55 -11.44 10.90
CA SER A 98 -9.46 -11.71 12.34
C SER A 98 -8.08 -12.17 12.82
N SER A 99 -7.30 -12.90 12.01
CA SER A 99 -5.94 -13.29 12.43
C SER A 99 -5.04 -12.07 12.69
N VAL A 100 -5.09 -11.06 11.82
CA VAL A 100 -4.29 -9.84 11.94
C VAL A 100 -4.89 -8.93 13.01
N LEU A 101 -6.21 -8.73 12.99
CA LEU A 101 -6.91 -7.85 13.92
C LEU A 101 -6.82 -8.29 15.40
N ASN A 102 -6.67 -9.60 15.64
CA ASN A 102 -6.49 -10.16 16.99
C ASN A 102 -5.01 -10.39 17.36
N SER A 103 -4.07 -9.90 16.54
CA SER A 103 -2.63 -9.95 16.82
C SER A 103 -2.13 -8.58 17.27
N ASP A 104 -0.87 -8.51 17.70
CA ASP A 104 -0.24 -7.26 18.12
C ASP A 104 0.24 -6.43 16.92
N PHE A 105 -0.10 -6.81 15.68
CA PHE A 105 0.39 -6.19 14.45
C PHE A 105 0.21 -4.68 14.43
N PHE A 106 -1.02 -4.19 14.58
CA PHE A 106 -1.28 -2.76 14.45
C PHE A 106 -0.63 -1.95 15.56
N ASP A 107 -0.65 -2.44 16.80
CA ASP A 107 -0.03 -1.74 17.91
C ASP A 107 1.50 -1.69 17.76
N VAL A 108 2.14 -2.81 17.45
CA VAL A 108 3.59 -2.87 17.24
C VAL A 108 4.00 -2.04 16.03
N VAL A 109 3.28 -2.14 14.91
CA VAL A 109 3.67 -1.44 13.68
C VAL A 109 3.42 0.06 13.81
N ALA A 110 2.31 0.51 14.39
CA ALA A 110 2.02 1.93 14.60
C ALA A 110 3.14 2.63 15.41
N ASP A 111 3.60 1.98 16.49
CA ASP A 111 4.67 2.50 17.36
C ASP A 111 6.05 2.55 16.67
N ASN A 112 6.28 1.71 15.66
CA ASN A 112 7.61 1.40 15.17
C ASN A 112 7.86 1.71 13.67
N ILE A 113 6.82 1.92 12.86
CA ILE A 113 6.95 2.02 11.40
C ILE A 113 7.89 3.15 10.94
N LYS A 114 7.93 4.27 11.66
CA LYS A 114 8.86 5.40 11.40
C LYS A 114 10.34 5.05 11.52
N TYR A 115 10.67 3.96 12.22
CA TYR A 115 12.03 3.46 12.40
C TYR A 115 12.41 2.36 11.40
N VAL A 116 11.47 1.93 10.54
CA VAL A 116 11.69 0.89 9.53
C VAL A 116 12.09 1.55 8.22
N SER A 117 13.19 1.08 7.62
CA SER A 117 13.60 1.54 6.29
C SER A 117 12.61 1.03 5.26
N MET A 118 12.39 1.81 4.21
CA MET A 118 11.54 1.43 3.09
C MET A 118 11.90 0.09 2.43
N ASP A 119 13.19 -0.30 2.46
CA ASP A 119 13.66 -1.59 1.93
C ASP A 119 13.05 -2.80 2.67
N HIS A 120 12.60 -2.57 3.91
CA HIS A 120 12.03 -3.59 4.80
C HIS A 120 10.52 -3.47 4.99
N TRP A 121 9.84 -2.54 4.29
CA TRP A 121 8.39 -2.41 4.42
C TRP A 121 7.66 -3.70 4.00
N VAL A 122 8.15 -4.39 2.97
CA VAL A 122 7.54 -5.66 2.56
C VAL A 122 7.64 -6.71 3.66
N ASP A 123 8.76 -6.77 4.40
CA ASP A 123 8.96 -7.74 5.49
C ASP A 123 7.96 -7.54 6.63
N VAL A 124 7.51 -6.29 6.84
CA VAL A 124 6.48 -5.95 7.83
C VAL A 124 5.08 -6.21 7.27
N PHE A 125 4.74 -5.59 6.14
CA PHE A 125 3.37 -5.61 5.61
C PHE A 125 2.98 -6.95 4.98
N GLU A 126 3.93 -7.84 4.68
CA GLU A 126 3.60 -9.18 4.19
C GLU A 126 2.70 -9.99 5.15
N LEU A 127 2.72 -9.65 6.44
CA LEU A 127 1.86 -10.26 7.44
C LEU A 127 0.38 -9.94 7.21
N LEU A 128 0.05 -8.80 6.59
CA LEU A 128 -1.33 -8.41 6.25
C LEU A 128 -1.96 -9.34 5.20
N TRP A 129 -1.15 -10.01 4.37
CA TRP A 129 -1.62 -10.90 3.32
C TRP A 129 -1.02 -12.31 3.44
N ASN A 130 -0.80 -12.78 4.68
CA ASN A 130 -0.34 -14.13 5.01
C ASN A 130 0.95 -14.55 4.28
N LYS A 131 1.89 -13.61 4.09
CA LYS A 131 3.15 -13.82 3.34
C LYS A 131 2.93 -14.33 1.92
N ASN A 132 1.79 -13.97 1.31
CA ASN A 132 1.53 -14.32 -0.08
C ASN A 132 2.54 -13.63 -1.00
N GLY A 133 3.45 -14.43 -1.57
CA GLY A 133 4.56 -13.93 -2.39
C GLY A 133 4.14 -13.14 -3.64
N HIS A 134 2.92 -13.34 -4.16
CA HIS A 134 2.42 -12.53 -5.27
C HIS A 134 2.13 -11.09 -4.83
N PHE A 135 1.46 -10.93 -3.70
CA PHE A 135 1.16 -9.62 -3.11
C PHE A 135 2.44 -8.94 -2.60
N CYS A 136 3.39 -9.68 -2.02
CA CYS A 136 4.73 -9.15 -1.70
C CYS A 136 5.43 -8.58 -2.94
N LYS A 137 5.36 -9.28 -4.09
CA LYS A 137 5.95 -8.82 -5.34
C LYS A 137 5.26 -7.58 -5.90
N ILE A 138 3.93 -7.53 -5.86
CA ILE A 138 3.15 -6.36 -6.28
C ILE A 138 3.55 -5.15 -5.43
N PHE A 139 3.48 -5.28 -4.10
CA PHE A 139 3.82 -4.20 -3.18
C PHE A 139 5.27 -3.72 -3.38
N THR A 140 6.23 -4.64 -3.42
CA THR A 140 7.65 -4.31 -3.66
C THR A 140 7.84 -3.55 -4.98
N THR A 141 7.14 -3.96 -6.04
CA THR A 141 7.24 -3.30 -7.35
C THR A 141 6.68 -1.88 -7.27
N LEU A 142 5.50 -1.70 -6.66
CA LEU A 142 4.88 -0.39 -6.49
C LEU A 142 5.77 0.55 -5.65
N ILE A 143 6.28 0.09 -4.50
CA ILE A 143 7.17 0.91 -3.66
C ILE A 143 8.42 1.35 -4.41
N LYS A 144 9.03 0.47 -5.21
CA LYS A 144 10.20 0.81 -6.04
C LYS A 144 9.88 1.87 -7.09
N GLU A 145 8.71 1.81 -7.73
CA GLU A 145 8.31 2.83 -8.71
C GLU A 145 7.99 4.16 -8.01
N TYR A 146 7.32 4.12 -6.87
CA TYR A 146 7.03 5.30 -6.06
C TYR A 146 8.29 5.99 -5.52
N GLN A 147 9.32 5.21 -5.18
CA GLN A 147 10.61 5.75 -4.77
C GLN A 147 11.24 6.62 -5.87
N LYS A 148 11.09 6.25 -7.15
CA LYS A 148 11.66 7.01 -8.28
C LYS A 148 11.06 8.42 -8.40
N ILE A 149 9.83 8.60 -7.94
CA ILE A 149 9.14 9.90 -7.91
C ILE A 149 9.15 10.55 -6.52
N GLY A 150 9.93 9.99 -5.58
CA GLY A 150 10.03 10.49 -4.21
C GLY A 150 8.72 10.43 -3.44
N PHE A 151 7.90 9.40 -3.67
CA PHE A 151 6.60 9.18 -3.02
C PHE A 151 5.59 10.33 -3.18
N ARG A 152 5.76 11.18 -4.20
CA ARG A 152 4.86 12.30 -4.46
C ARG A 152 3.48 11.81 -4.91
N THR A 153 2.46 12.22 -4.16
CA THR A 153 1.05 12.04 -4.51
C THR A 153 0.59 13.01 -5.58
N GLU A 154 1.36 14.05 -5.87
CA GLU A 154 1.11 15.00 -6.94
C GLU A 154 2.31 15.10 -7.88
N VAL A 155 2.08 14.75 -9.15
CA VAL A 155 3.10 14.83 -10.20
C VAL A 155 2.56 15.51 -11.45
N TYR A 156 3.44 16.19 -12.17
CA TYR A 156 3.15 16.82 -13.45
C TYR A 156 3.86 16.03 -14.55
N VAL A 157 3.10 15.51 -15.50
CA VAL A 157 3.66 14.74 -16.61
C VAL A 157 3.35 15.40 -17.96
N PRO A 158 4.26 15.32 -18.94
CA PRO A 158 3.97 15.72 -20.30
C PRO A 158 2.73 14.99 -20.87
N PHE A 159 1.96 15.67 -21.72
CA PHE A 159 0.75 15.07 -22.32
C PHE A 159 1.05 13.81 -23.14
N ASP A 160 2.18 13.78 -23.84
CA ASP A 160 2.64 12.61 -24.60
C ASP A 160 2.92 11.38 -23.72
N ALA A 161 3.27 11.57 -22.44
CA ALA A 161 3.49 10.47 -21.50
C ALA A 161 2.19 9.69 -21.17
N ILE A 162 1.01 10.30 -21.38
CA ILE A 162 -0.28 9.62 -21.20
C ILE A 162 -0.88 9.13 -22.53
N LEU A 163 -0.24 9.42 -23.66
CA LEU A 163 -0.71 8.97 -24.96
C LEU A 163 -0.52 7.45 -25.10
N ARG A 164 -1.53 6.82 -25.68
CA ARG A 164 -1.73 5.37 -25.71
C ARG A 164 -0.92 4.69 -26.81
N GLU A 165 0.37 4.98 -26.94
CA GLU A 165 1.19 4.41 -28.02
C GLU A 165 1.64 2.97 -27.74
N LYS A 166 1.65 2.54 -26.47
CA LYS A 166 2.17 1.21 -26.04
C LYS A 166 1.11 0.24 -25.50
N GLY A 167 -0.16 0.48 -25.77
CA GLY A 167 -1.28 -0.37 -25.36
C GLY A 167 -2.14 0.22 -24.24
N THR A 168 -3.33 -0.36 -24.03
CA THR A 168 -4.34 0.11 -23.07
C THR A 168 -4.57 -0.90 -21.95
N LEU A 169 -4.59 -0.44 -20.69
CA LEU A 169 -5.03 -1.25 -19.54
C LEU A 169 -6.54 -1.55 -19.54
N LEU A 170 -7.33 -0.74 -20.24
CA LEU A 170 -8.78 -0.87 -20.35
C LEU A 170 -9.18 -1.25 -21.78
N GLN A 171 -9.51 -2.52 -21.99
CA GLN A 171 -10.31 -2.95 -23.13
C GLN A 171 -11.77 -3.00 -22.67
N VAL A 172 -12.49 -1.88 -22.82
CA VAL A 172 -13.94 -1.86 -22.58
C VAL A 172 -14.61 -2.46 -23.81
N GLN A 173 -15.00 -3.74 -23.73
CA GLN A 173 -15.93 -4.34 -24.68
C GLN A 173 -17.33 -3.85 -24.30
N TRP A 174 -17.89 -2.98 -25.13
CA TRP A 174 -19.32 -2.67 -25.08
C TRP A 174 -20.08 -3.89 -25.59
N LEU A 175 -20.90 -4.50 -24.73
CA LEU A 175 -21.93 -5.47 -25.10
C LEU A 175 -23.15 -4.75 -25.69
#